data_AF-A0A4R9J2R6-F1
#
_entry.id   AF-A0A4R9J2R6-F1
#
_cell.length_a   1.000
_cell.length_b   1.000
_cell.length_c   1.000
_cell.angle_alpha   90.00
_cell.angle_beta   90.00
_cell.angle_gamma   90.00
#
_symmetry.space_group_name_H-M   'P 1'
#
loop_
_entity.id
_entity.type
_entity.pdbx_description
1 polymer ?
#
loop_
_entity_poly.entity_id
_entity_poly.type
_entity_poly.pdbx_seq_one_letter_code
_entity_poly.pdbx_strand_id
1 'polypeptide(L)'
;MRSSARKRSAVGRFFLLFLLFPFYSLSSENSYIDFIYVNANIGQSSGGHSALRFDDTVIHFQYYPDEIFRVVRESYERFSYSYNTYSNRTSKIARVAISEKDLDKIRTGFEKLALIQFKHIKNLESIRADVQFLKEIISPGKNIHIRTFGYFKKEEGADLSSLKEELNSSFGKGWLGKLRTQIKKELNSALVEEKFTVFSEAPAVQNGTYPFYKEGISSWFLPRLEKLSVLEILDLGYSLNPETIFLSSGTSLNEEEKGKLISLRDSLKYSIVELIKEENSHWGHSVLVNLARYLVLEKSIEEGKLYFLITFPESAYQIAPTTWSKDKKNVEASSDLLLEASKNFREERIKSENLTEENYLTWEDLENRDWELRTGLSRGISIRNTFDRLSPDLSGNFVFSFPTPEPEIISKYLARSEKAESAYYENLKQFYTFKLITKNCTSEIFDSLEFILNEQEYQNILGKRIDPHSSLTFIPFIAYDSITEKWNVKEETLELSHRKVALEKLYESNSKWKTYLKESNVFSSSIYRSNPDDSSFVFFTDDVVLLRPVYGIVNLGWGIGNFTLGIFTSPFDKGKRVMNGLNSVFFSLPELVFFNIRKGTFPGAKPNRSERKLESQK
;
A
#
# COMPACT_ATOMS: atom_id res chain seq x y z
N MET A 1 59.06 22.91 71.60
CA MET A 1 59.23 21.46 71.89
C MET A 1 57.98 20.74 71.40
N ARG A 2 58.18 19.61 70.70
CA ARG A 2 57.26 18.48 70.42
C ARG A 2 55.82 18.69 70.93
N SER A 3 54.79 18.57 70.10
CA SER A 3 54.29 17.27 69.63
C SER A 3 52.95 17.53 68.93
N SER A 4 52.77 16.90 67.77
CA SER A 4 51.69 17.09 66.81
C SER A 4 50.33 16.59 67.31
N ALA A 5 49.29 17.44 67.22
CA ALA A 5 47.90 17.09 67.43
C ALA A 5 47.19 16.79 66.10
N ARG A 6 46.43 15.69 66.10
CA ARG A 6 45.62 15.18 64.99
C ARG A 6 44.35 16.01 64.76
N LYS A 7 44.17 16.40 63.50
CA LYS A 7 42.97 16.36 62.65
C LYS A 7 41.58 16.40 63.33
N ARG A 8 40.85 17.47 63.04
CA ARG A 8 39.50 17.46 62.39
C ARG A 8 39.13 18.89 61.99
N SER A 9 38.96 19.13 60.68
CA SER A 9 37.98 20.12 60.21
C SER A 9 37.37 19.61 58.91
N ALA A 10 36.05 19.79 58.85
CA ALA A 10 35.23 19.57 57.69
C ALA A 10 35.21 20.83 56.80
N VAL A 11 34.71 20.62 55.59
CA VAL A 11 34.19 21.63 54.64
C VAL A 11 35.24 22.44 53.88
N GLY A 12 35.21 22.28 52.56
CA GLY A 12 35.91 23.15 51.62
C GLY A 12 36.10 22.48 50.27
N ARG A 13 35.05 22.56 49.44
CA ARG A 13 34.98 22.12 48.03
C ARG A 13 36.31 22.34 47.29
N PHE A 14 36.96 21.26 46.87
CA PHE A 14 38.12 21.31 45.98
C PHE A 14 37.72 20.84 44.58
N PHE A 15 37.71 21.82 43.68
CA PHE A 15 38.01 21.76 42.25
C PHE A 15 38.19 20.36 41.62
N LEU A 16 37.11 19.89 40.99
CA LEU A 16 37.15 18.94 39.88
C LEU A 16 37.53 19.74 38.63
N LEU A 17 38.83 19.80 38.33
CA LEU A 17 39.39 20.44 37.15
C LEU A 17 39.85 19.33 36.19
N PHE A 18 38.89 18.63 35.61
CA PHE A 18 39.06 17.76 34.46
C PHE A 18 37.74 17.71 33.69
N LEU A 19 37.81 17.80 32.37
CA LEU A 19 36.74 17.62 31.37
C LEU A 19 35.90 18.86 31.02
N LEU A 20 36.58 19.90 30.53
CA LEU A 20 36.02 20.78 29.49
C LEU A 20 36.72 20.46 28.16
N PHE A 21 36.47 19.27 27.63
CA PHE A 21 36.42 19.07 26.19
C PHE A 21 34.95 18.79 25.88
N PRO A 22 34.27 19.61 25.08
CA PRO A 22 33.05 19.14 24.47
C PRO A 22 33.51 18.03 23.52
N PHE A 23 33.28 16.79 23.88
CA PHE A 23 33.14 15.73 22.89
C PHE A 23 31.86 16.06 22.11
N TYR A 24 31.90 17.09 21.27
CA TYR A 24 31.23 17.00 20.00
C TYR A 24 31.98 15.90 19.25
N SER A 25 31.57 14.66 19.48
CA SER A 25 31.59 13.70 18.40
C SER A 25 30.58 14.21 17.38
N LEU A 26 30.98 15.23 16.61
CA LEU A 26 30.54 15.45 15.24
C LEU A 26 31.10 14.27 14.42
N SER A 27 30.70 13.06 14.79
CA SER A 27 30.59 12.02 13.78
C SER A 27 29.37 12.44 13.00
N SER A 28 29.59 13.18 11.92
CA SER A 28 28.66 13.18 10.80
C SER A 28 28.46 11.71 10.45
N GLU A 29 27.42 11.08 11.01
CA GLU A 29 26.98 9.79 10.50
C GLU A 29 26.66 10.06 9.04
N ASN A 30 27.48 9.54 8.14
CA ASN A 30 27.24 9.70 6.72
C ASN A 30 25.86 9.11 6.46
N SER A 31 24.93 9.94 6.00
CA SER A 31 23.66 9.45 5.50
C SER A 31 23.89 8.80 4.14
N TYR A 32 23.01 7.88 3.76
CA TYR A 32 23.17 7.14 2.51
C TYR A 32 21.91 7.25 1.68
N ILE A 33 22.11 7.40 0.38
CA ILE A 33 21.11 7.14 -0.64
C ILE A 33 21.56 5.92 -1.43
N ASP A 34 20.67 4.96 -1.60
CA ASP A 34 20.99 3.77 -2.38
C ASP A 34 20.18 3.73 -3.67
N PHE A 35 20.86 3.48 -4.79
CA PHE A 35 20.19 3.11 -6.04
C PHE A 35 20.11 1.58 -6.12
N ILE A 36 18.89 1.07 -6.26
CA ILE A 36 18.60 -0.36 -6.34
C ILE A 36 18.28 -0.71 -7.78
N TYR A 37 19.03 -1.64 -8.36
CA TYR A 37 18.69 -2.33 -9.59
C TYR A 37 18.23 -3.74 -9.29
N VAL A 38 17.04 -4.10 -9.76
CA VAL A 38 16.48 -5.45 -9.65
C VAL A 38 16.55 -6.15 -11.01
N ASN A 39 17.19 -7.33 -11.06
CA ASN A 39 17.36 -8.10 -12.29
C ASN A 39 16.07 -8.36 -13.06
N ALA A 40 16.11 -8.46 -14.39
CA ALA A 40 14.95 -8.80 -15.21
C ALA A 40 14.32 -10.17 -14.85
N ASN A 41 13.01 -10.29 -15.05
CA ASN A 41 12.23 -11.53 -14.90
C ASN A 41 11.27 -11.71 -16.09
N ILE A 42 10.82 -12.94 -16.33
CA ILE A 42 9.67 -13.22 -17.19
C ILE A 42 8.45 -12.44 -16.66
N GLY A 43 7.73 -11.79 -17.56
CA GLY A 43 6.46 -11.11 -17.25
C GLY A 43 6.61 -9.60 -17.11
N GLN A 44 6.69 -9.10 -15.88
CA GLN A 44 6.35 -7.70 -15.57
C GLN A 44 7.46 -6.65 -15.79
N SER A 45 8.71 -7.07 -16.04
CA SER A 45 9.73 -6.14 -16.55
C SER A 45 10.94 -6.88 -17.15
N SER A 46 10.97 -6.96 -18.48
CA SER A 46 12.04 -7.60 -19.24
C SER A 46 13.38 -6.87 -19.17
N GLY A 47 13.40 -5.59 -18.74
CA GLY A 47 14.61 -4.78 -18.57
C GLY A 47 15.14 -4.70 -17.14
N GLY A 48 14.40 -5.22 -16.15
CA GLY A 48 14.69 -5.04 -14.72
C GLY A 48 13.87 -3.92 -14.07
N HIS A 49 14.16 -3.57 -12.82
CA HIS A 49 13.46 -2.47 -12.12
C HIS A 49 14.47 -1.59 -11.41
N SER A 50 14.17 -0.30 -11.29
CA SER A 50 15.01 0.65 -10.57
C SER A 50 14.23 1.30 -9.44
N ALA A 51 14.90 1.51 -8.32
CA ALA A 51 14.35 2.19 -7.14
C ALA A 51 15.43 3.01 -6.43
N LEU A 52 14.99 3.99 -5.63
CA LEU A 52 15.84 4.71 -4.68
C LEU A 52 15.45 4.32 -3.26
N ARG A 53 16.43 4.12 -2.39
CA ARG A 53 16.22 3.87 -0.96
C ARG A 53 16.80 5.01 -0.12
N PHE A 54 15.96 5.48 0.80
CA PHE A 54 16.24 6.45 1.85
C PHE A 54 16.00 5.74 3.18
N ASP A 55 17.07 5.32 3.86
CA ASP A 55 16.99 4.49 5.06
C ASP A 55 16.13 3.22 4.84
N ASP A 56 14.95 3.13 5.47
CA ASP A 56 13.99 2.03 5.29
C ASP A 56 12.91 2.32 4.22
N THR A 57 12.83 3.55 3.71
CA THR A 57 11.85 3.93 2.68
C THR A 57 12.41 3.69 1.29
N VAL A 58 11.69 2.94 0.46
CA VAL A 58 11.96 2.78 -0.97
C VAL A 58 10.95 3.57 -1.79
N ILE A 59 11.46 4.34 -2.75
CA ILE A 59 10.66 5.05 -3.75
C ILE A 59 10.97 4.48 -5.13
N HIS A 60 9.91 4.12 -5.86
CA HIS A 60 10.02 3.67 -7.25
C HIS A 60 8.76 4.02 -8.03
N PHE A 61 8.78 3.80 -9.35
CA PHE A 61 7.63 4.09 -10.20
C PHE A 61 7.05 2.79 -10.78
N GLN A 62 5.72 2.67 -10.78
CA GLN A 62 5.02 1.46 -11.21
C GLN A 62 3.79 1.76 -12.05
N TYR A 63 3.55 0.94 -13.07
CA TYR A 63 2.39 1.06 -13.95
C TYR A 63 1.21 0.26 -13.39
N TYR A 64 0.05 0.90 -13.31
CA TYR A 64 -1.18 0.31 -12.79
C TYR A 64 -2.21 0.06 -13.91
N PRO A 65 -3.19 -0.85 -13.70
CA PRO A 65 -4.19 -1.20 -14.72
C PRO A 65 -5.09 -0.06 -15.18
N ASP A 66 -5.15 1.04 -14.42
CA ASP A 66 -5.87 2.27 -14.78
C ASP A 66 -5.07 3.16 -15.74
N GLU A 67 -3.98 2.64 -16.29
CA GLU A 67 -3.09 3.29 -17.24
C GLU A 67 -2.29 4.48 -16.68
N ILE A 68 -2.24 4.62 -15.35
CA ILE A 68 -1.49 5.67 -14.66
C ILE A 68 -0.19 5.09 -14.09
N PHE A 69 0.93 5.69 -14.45
CA PHE A 69 2.26 5.41 -13.90
C PHE A 69 2.46 6.18 -12.59
N ARG A 70 2.54 5.46 -11.47
CA ARG A 70 2.49 6.03 -10.12
C ARG A 70 3.84 5.98 -9.42
N VAL A 71 4.13 6.99 -8.62
CA VAL A 71 5.18 6.96 -7.59
C VAL A 71 4.67 6.07 -6.46
N VAL A 72 5.45 5.07 -6.10
CA VAL A 72 5.17 4.13 -5.02
C VAL A 72 6.18 4.35 -3.92
N ARG A 73 5.69 4.41 -2.68
CA ARG A 73 6.48 4.47 -1.45
C ARG A 73 6.17 3.24 -0.61
N GLU A 74 7.18 2.47 -0.27
CA GLU A 74 7.03 1.30 0.61
C GLU A 74 8.27 1.08 1.47
N SER A 75 8.19 0.18 2.45
CA SER A 75 9.36 -0.23 3.24
C SER A 75 10.30 -1.11 2.42
N TYR A 76 11.59 -1.09 2.76
CA TYR A 76 12.57 -1.93 2.09
C TYR A 76 12.30 -3.42 2.32
N GLU A 77 11.78 -3.81 3.48
CA GLU A 77 11.37 -5.20 3.74
C GLU A 77 10.30 -5.66 2.74
N ARG A 78 9.27 -4.84 2.50
CA ARG A 78 8.20 -5.16 1.55
C ARG A 78 8.70 -5.18 0.12
N PHE A 79 9.55 -4.23 -0.24
CA PHE A 79 10.20 -4.17 -1.55
C PHE A 79 11.04 -5.44 -1.80
N SER A 80 11.97 -5.75 -0.88
CA SER A 80 12.84 -6.94 -0.98
C SER A 80 12.02 -8.23 -1.00
N TYR A 81 10.95 -8.32 -0.21
CA TYR A 81 10.05 -9.47 -0.30
C TYR A 81 9.45 -9.62 -1.71
N SER A 82 8.87 -8.55 -2.26
CA SER A 82 8.20 -8.57 -3.57
C SER A 82 9.16 -8.94 -4.70
N TYR A 83 10.38 -8.41 -4.68
CA TYR A 83 11.36 -8.58 -5.75
C TYR A 83 12.31 -9.76 -5.52
N ASN A 84 13.01 -9.81 -4.39
CA ASN A 84 14.04 -10.80 -4.10
C ASN A 84 13.45 -12.14 -3.68
N THR A 85 12.38 -12.12 -2.90
CA THR A 85 11.77 -13.34 -2.38
C THR A 85 10.72 -13.91 -3.33
N TYR A 86 9.60 -13.21 -3.50
CA TYR A 86 8.47 -13.64 -4.31
C TYR A 86 8.83 -13.77 -5.79
N SER A 87 9.36 -12.69 -6.38
CA SER A 87 9.70 -12.68 -7.81
C SER A 87 11.02 -13.38 -8.14
N ASN A 88 11.78 -13.83 -7.13
CA ASN A 88 13.09 -14.48 -7.29
C ASN A 88 14.11 -13.65 -8.09
N ARG A 89 14.18 -12.34 -7.83
CA ARG A 89 15.05 -11.42 -8.57
C ARG A 89 16.17 -10.92 -7.67
N THR A 90 17.42 -11.18 -8.03
CA THR A 90 18.57 -10.59 -7.32
C THR A 90 18.59 -9.08 -7.55
N SER A 91 18.88 -8.33 -6.49
CA SER A 91 19.05 -6.88 -6.53
C SER A 91 20.52 -6.53 -6.37
N LYS A 92 21.00 -5.56 -7.15
CA LYS A 92 22.28 -4.88 -6.93
C LYS A 92 22.00 -3.49 -6.38
N ILE A 93 22.77 -3.07 -5.39
CA ILE A 93 22.54 -1.83 -4.68
C ILE A 93 23.84 -1.02 -4.74
N ALA A 94 23.78 0.20 -5.24
CA ALA A 94 24.89 1.14 -5.26
C ALA A 94 24.63 2.23 -4.22
N ARG A 95 25.48 2.29 -3.19
CA ARG A 95 25.35 3.17 -2.05
C ARG A 95 26.21 4.41 -2.23
N VAL A 96 25.59 5.58 -2.11
CA VAL A 96 26.27 6.89 -2.17
C VAL A 96 26.20 7.55 -0.80
N ALA A 97 27.36 7.94 -0.27
CA ALA A 97 27.42 8.76 0.95
C ALA A 97 27.04 10.20 0.59
N ILE A 98 26.12 10.76 1.36
CA ILE A 98 25.51 12.06 1.12
C ILE A 98 25.33 12.80 2.45
N SER A 99 25.39 14.13 2.42
CA SER A 99 25.09 14.93 3.61
C SER A 99 23.61 14.80 4.00
N GLU A 100 23.29 14.85 5.28
CA GLU A 100 21.90 14.78 5.76
C GLU A 100 21.01 15.84 5.10
N LYS A 101 21.55 17.06 4.93
CA LYS A 101 20.86 18.17 4.26
C LYS A 101 20.50 17.86 2.81
N ASP A 102 21.43 17.27 2.06
CA ASP A 102 21.21 16.95 0.65
C ASP A 102 20.29 15.73 0.50
N LEU A 103 20.40 14.75 1.41
CA LEU A 103 19.48 13.61 1.48
C LEU A 103 18.04 14.09 1.75
N ASP A 104 17.86 14.98 2.72
CA ASP A 104 16.55 15.55 3.06
C ASP A 104 15.95 16.35 1.89
N LYS A 105 16.79 17.08 1.15
CA LYS A 105 16.36 17.78 -0.08
C LYS A 105 15.86 16.82 -1.15
N ILE A 106 16.61 15.74 -1.43
CA ILE A 106 16.19 14.74 -2.42
C ILE A 106 14.91 14.04 -1.96
N ARG A 107 14.86 13.60 -0.70
CA ARG A 107 13.68 12.94 -0.10
C ARG A 107 12.44 13.82 -0.19
N THR A 108 12.53 15.07 0.27
CA THR A 108 11.43 16.05 0.21
C THR A 108 10.99 16.31 -1.23
N GLY A 109 11.93 16.33 -2.19
CA GLY A 109 11.64 16.46 -3.61
C GLY A 109 10.77 15.33 -4.14
N PHE A 110 11.13 14.07 -3.86
CA PHE A 110 10.31 12.92 -4.23
C PHE A 110 8.97 12.87 -3.48
N GLU A 111 8.94 13.23 -2.20
CA GLU A 111 7.71 13.35 -1.42
C GLU A 111 6.76 14.39 -2.02
N LYS A 112 7.28 15.52 -2.48
CA LYS A 112 6.51 16.54 -3.19
C LYS A 112 5.92 16.02 -4.49
N LEU A 113 6.69 15.25 -5.28
CA LEU A 113 6.20 14.62 -6.51
C LEU A 113 5.07 13.62 -6.21
N ALA A 114 5.27 12.76 -5.21
CA ALA A 114 4.26 11.80 -4.76
C ALA A 114 2.99 12.51 -4.26
N LEU A 115 3.13 13.58 -3.49
CA LEU A 115 2.01 14.37 -2.97
C LEU A 115 1.21 15.07 -4.09
N ILE A 116 1.90 15.64 -5.08
CA ILE A 116 1.25 16.26 -6.25
C ILE A 116 0.45 15.21 -7.04
N GLN A 117 1.05 14.06 -7.32
CA GLN A 117 0.36 12.98 -8.02
C GLN A 117 -0.82 12.44 -7.21
N PHE A 118 -0.64 12.24 -5.91
CA PHE A 118 -1.72 11.85 -5.01
C PHE A 118 -2.88 12.85 -5.08
N LYS A 119 -2.59 14.16 -5.07
CA LYS A 119 -3.63 15.19 -5.17
C LYS A 119 -4.31 15.18 -6.54
N HIS A 120 -3.59 14.97 -7.64
CA HIS A 120 -4.20 14.78 -8.96
C HIS A 120 -5.21 13.61 -8.96
N ILE A 121 -4.85 12.46 -8.39
CA ILE A 121 -5.74 11.30 -8.27
C ILE A 121 -6.94 11.63 -7.37
N LYS A 122 -6.72 12.31 -6.24
CA LYS A 122 -7.81 12.75 -5.34
C LYS A 122 -8.76 13.74 -5.98
N ASN A 123 -8.28 14.62 -6.87
CA ASN A 123 -9.16 15.51 -7.63
C ASN A 123 -10.05 14.72 -8.60
N LEU A 124 -9.51 13.68 -9.25
CA LEU A 124 -10.31 12.78 -10.09
C LEU A 124 -11.41 12.08 -9.26
N GLU A 125 -11.08 11.60 -8.06
CA GLU A 125 -12.08 11.02 -7.14
C GLU A 125 -13.18 12.02 -6.77
N SER A 126 -12.83 13.30 -6.52
CA SER A 126 -13.80 14.34 -6.23
C SER A 126 -14.71 14.62 -7.43
N ILE A 127 -14.17 14.70 -8.64
CA ILE A 127 -14.97 14.90 -9.86
C ILE A 127 -15.90 13.70 -10.10
N ARG A 128 -15.43 12.48 -9.84
CA ARG A 128 -16.26 11.27 -9.90
C ARG A 128 -17.38 11.28 -8.87
N ALA A 129 -17.13 11.81 -7.68
CA ALA A 129 -18.17 11.98 -6.66
C ALA A 129 -19.27 12.94 -7.13
N ASP A 130 -18.94 14.02 -7.86
CA ASP A 130 -19.95 14.90 -8.46
C ASP A 130 -20.82 14.17 -9.47
N VAL A 131 -20.20 13.39 -10.36
CA VAL A 131 -20.92 12.56 -11.36
C VAL A 131 -21.86 11.59 -10.66
N GLN A 132 -21.37 10.88 -9.65
CA GLN A 132 -22.14 9.89 -8.91
C GLN A 132 -23.32 10.55 -8.16
N PHE A 133 -23.06 11.66 -7.46
CA PHE A 133 -24.09 12.41 -6.74
C PHE A 133 -25.21 12.91 -7.67
N LEU A 134 -24.86 13.44 -8.85
CA LEU A 134 -25.86 13.90 -9.82
C LEU A 134 -26.68 12.74 -10.42
N LYS A 135 -26.07 11.57 -10.64
CA LYS A 135 -26.76 10.34 -11.06
C LYS A 135 -27.75 9.86 -9.99
N GLU A 136 -27.39 10.00 -8.73
CA GLU A 136 -28.23 9.59 -7.60
C GLU A 136 -29.41 10.53 -7.37
N ILE A 137 -29.21 11.85 -7.49
CA ILE A 137 -30.30 12.81 -7.32
C ILE A 137 -31.39 12.65 -8.38
N ILE A 138 -31.01 12.42 -9.65
CA ILE A 138 -31.99 12.25 -10.73
C ILE A 138 -32.73 10.91 -10.64
N SER A 139 -32.24 9.97 -9.82
CA SER A 139 -32.87 8.66 -9.64
C SER A 139 -34.22 8.79 -8.92
N PRO A 140 -35.30 8.13 -9.40
CA PRO A 140 -36.63 8.18 -8.75
C PRO A 140 -36.63 7.75 -7.29
N GLY A 141 -35.69 6.89 -6.88
CA GLY A 141 -35.60 6.35 -5.52
C GLY A 141 -35.18 7.35 -4.46
N LYS A 142 -34.69 8.55 -4.84
CA LYS A 142 -34.18 9.59 -3.94
C LYS A 142 -33.17 9.06 -2.91
N ASN A 143 -32.33 8.12 -3.33
CA ASN A 143 -31.28 7.54 -2.51
C ASN A 143 -29.94 8.10 -2.96
N ILE A 144 -29.13 8.48 -1.98
CA ILE A 144 -27.72 8.85 -2.17
C ILE A 144 -26.86 7.83 -1.42
N HIS A 145 -25.77 7.41 -2.03
CA HIS A 145 -24.83 6.51 -1.37
C HIS A 145 -23.95 7.31 -0.40
N ILE A 146 -24.05 6.99 0.89
CA ILE A 146 -23.22 7.56 1.95
C ILE A 146 -22.16 6.55 2.33
N ARG A 147 -20.90 6.94 2.25
CA ARG A 147 -19.75 6.11 2.64
C ARG A 147 -19.88 5.71 4.11
N THR A 148 -19.49 4.50 4.43
CA THR A 148 -19.55 3.92 5.78
C THR A 148 -20.98 3.69 6.32
N PHE A 149 -22.02 4.24 5.68
CA PHE A 149 -23.40 4.01 6.13
C PHE A 149 -23.85 2.55 5.94
N GLY A 150 -23.20 1.79 5.05
CA GLY A 150 -23.52 0.38 4.78
C GLY A 150 -23.34 -0.56 5.98
N TYR A 151 -22.54 -0.16 6.98
CA TYR A 151 -22.33 -0.93 8.21
C TYR A 151 -23.52 -0.89 9.17
N PHE A 152 -24.51 -0.03 8.94
CA PHE A 152 -25.62 0.18 9.86
C PHE A 152 -26.92 -0.38 9.28
N LYS A 153 -27.71 -1.05 10.12
CA LYS A 153 -29.02 -1.56 9.76
C LYS A 153 -30.07 -1.01 10.72
N LYS A 154 -31.22 -0.65 10.17
CA LYS A 154 -32.37 -0.17 10.94
C LYS A 154 -33.08 -1.34 11.62
N GLU A 155 -32.50 -1.81 12.70
CA GLU A 155 -33.09 -2.78 13.64
C GLU A 155 -32.87 -2.24 15.06
N GLU A 156 -33.87 -2.40 15.94
CA GLU A 156 -33.72 -2.07 17.36
C GLU A 156 -32.78 -3.11 17.98
N GLY A 157 -31.56 -2.71 18.38
CA GLY A 157 -30.64 -3.68 18.97
C GLY A 157 -29.31 -3.16 19.49
N ALA A 158 -28.82 -1.99 19.07
CA ALA A 158 -27.58 -1.45 19.65
C ALA A 158 -27.84 -0.67 20.94
N ASP A 159 -27.25 -1.12 22.05
CA ASP A 159 -27.20 -0.33 23.27
C ASP A 159 -26.20 0.82 23.12
N LEU A 160 -26.68 1.95 22.62
CA LEU A 160 -25.92 3.19 22.56
C LEU A 160 -26.11 4.06 23.81
N SER A 161 -26.65 3.53 24.91
CA SER A 161 -27.00 4.32 26.10
C SER A 161 -25.80 5.08 26.67
N SER A 162 -24.67 4.40 26.89
CA SER A 162 -23.45 5.03 27.42
C SER A 162 -22.92 6.15 26.50
N LEU A 163 -22.89 5.92 25.18
CA LEU A 163 -22.47 6.95 24.23
C LEU A 163 -23.46 8.14 24.21
N LYS A 164 -24.77 7.85 24.24
CA LYS A 164 -25.82 8.88 24.29
C LYS A 164 -25.74 9.72 25.56
N GLU A 165 -25.46 9.10 26.71
CA GLU A 165 -25.27 9.81 27.97
C GLU A 165 -24.07 10.75 27.93
N GLU A 166 -22.94 10.29 27.39
CA GLU A 166 -21.73 11.12 27.21
C GLU A 166 -21.99 12.30 26.26
N LEU A 167 -22.62 12.04 25.12
CA LEU A 167 -23.00 13.08 24.15
C LEU A 167 -23.98 14.09 24.75
N ASN A 168 -25.01 13.63 25.47
CA ASN A 168 -25.97 14.51 26.14
C ASN A 168 -25.34 15.34 27.26
N SER A 169 -24.34 14.80 27.95
CA SER A 169 -23.59 15.52 28.98
C SER A 169 -22.68 16.58 28.36
N SER A 170 -22.05 16.27 27.23
CA SER A 170 -21.15 17.20 26.52
C SER A 170 -21.87 18.32 25.77
N PHE A 171 -23.01 18.03 25.13
CA PHE A 171 -23.72 18.98 24.24
C PHE A 171 -25.05 19.50 24.81
N GLY A 172 -25.50 18.95 25.94
CA GLY A 172 -26.77 19.30 26.57
C GLY A 172 -27.99 18.62 25.93
N LYS A 173 -29.07 18.47 26.70
CA LYS A 173 -30.31 17.82 26.23
C LYS A 173 -30.88 18.53 24.99
N GLY A 174 -31.27 17.75 23.98
CA GLY A 174 -31.89 18.24 22.75
C GLY A 174 -30.92 18.75 21.67
N TRP A 175 -29.60 18.62 21.86
CA TRP A 175 -28.58 19.01 20.87
C TRP A 175 -28.80 18.34 19.50
N LEU A 176 -29.15 17.05 19.49
CA LEU A 176 -29.36 16.25 18.29
C LEU A 176 -30.46 16.87 17.41
N GLY A 177 -31.60 17.24 18.02
CA GLY A 177 -32.70 17.87 17.33
C GLY A 177 -32.35 19.26 16.78
N LYS A 178 -31.61 20.07 17.55
CA LYS A 178 -31.12 21.39 17.10
C LYS A 178 -30.22 21.26 15.88
N LEU A 179 -29.20 20.41 15.96
CA LEU A 179 -28.23 20.21 14.88
C LEU A 179 -28.88 19.61 13.63
N ARG A 180 -29.78 18.63 13.79
CA ARG A 180 -30.58 18.09 12.68
C ARG A 180 -31.40 19.17 12.00
N THR A 181 -32.07 20.02 12.78
CA THR A 181 -32.91 21.11 12.25
C THR A 181 -32.06 22.13 11.49
N GLN A 182 -30.88 22.47 12.00
CA GLN A 182 -29.92 23.34 11.32
C GLN A 182 -29.49 22.76 9.97
N ILE A 183 -29.02 21.51 9.94
CA ILE A 183 -28.53 20.88 8.69
C ILE A 183 -29.68 20.73 7.68
N LYS A 184 -30.88 20.33 8.12
CA LYS A 184 -32.07 20.28 7.24
C LYS A 184 -32.44 21.65 6.70
N LYS A 185 -32.31 22.72 7.50
CA LYS A 185 -32.56 24.09 7.03
C LYS A 185 -31.56 24.48 5.94
N GLU A 186 -30.27 24.19 6.12
CA GLU A 186 -29.23 24.43 5.11
C GLU A 186 -29.53 23.67 3.81
N LEU A 187 -29.84 22.36 3.90
CA LEU A 187 -30.15 21.55 2.71
C LEU A 187 -31.42 22.05 2.00
N ASN A 188 -32.44 22.51 2.74
CA ASN A 188 -33.66 23.06 2.16
C ASN A 188 -33.44 24.42 1.49
N SER A 189 -32.49 25.24 1.96
CA SER A 189 -32.13 26.51 1.30
C SER A 189 -31.17 26.33 0.13
N ALA A 190 -30.59 25.15 -0.05
CA ALA A 190 -29.55 24.87 -1.05
C ALA A 190 -29.94 25.24 -2.50
N LEU A 191 -31.21 25.06 -2.86
CA LEU A 191 -31.71 25.44 -4.19
C LEU A 191 -31.73 26.97 -4.38
N VAL A 192 -32.20 27.71 -3.38
CA VAL A 192 -32.30 29.19 -3.41
C VAL A 192 -30.92 29.83 -3.28
N GLU A 193 -30.01 29.21 -2.52
CA GLU A 193 -28.61 29.63 -2.39
C GLU A 193 -27.70 29.14 -3.52
N GLU A 194 -28.29 28.59 -4.59
CA GLU A 194 -27.59 28.14 -5.80
C GLU A 194 -26.46 27.12 -5.55
N LYS A 195 -26.57 26.28 -4.52
CA LYS A 195 -25.50 25.29 -4.20
C LYS A 195 -25.31 24.22 -5.28
N PHE A 196 -26.32 24.01 -6.13
CA PHE A 196 -26.23 23.11 -7.29
C PHE A 196 -25.48 23.69 -8.49
N THR A 197 -25.08 24.98 -8.46
CA THR A 197 -24.33 25.63 -9.56
C THR A 197 -22.83 25.73 -9.26
N VAL A 198 -22.37 25.14 -8.16
CA VAL A 198 -20.96 25.15 -7.75
C VAL A 198 -20.15 24.19 -8.63
N PHE A 199 -19.60 24.73 -9.71
CA PHE A 199 -18.65 24.02 -10.56
C PHE A 199 -17.29 24.69 -10.48
N SER A 200 -16.29 23.92 -10.09
CA SER A 200 -14.89 24.33 -10.17
C SER A 200 -14.27 23.79 -11.46
N GLU A 201 -13.42 24.58 -12.09
CA GLU A 201 -12.58 24.08 -13.18
C GLU A 201 -11.57 23.06 -12.63
N ALA A 202 -11.40 21.95 -13.35
CA ALA A 202 -10.40 20.97 -12.98
C ALA A 202 -9.00 21.60 -13.13
N PRO A 203 -8.10 21.44 -12.15
CA PRO A 203 -6.77 22.03 -12.23
C PRO A 203 -5.97 21.41 -13.38
N ALA A 204 -5.00 22.14 -13.92
CA ALA A 204 -4.09 21.58 -14.91
C ALA A 204 -3.29 20.41 -14.33
N VAL A 205 -3.09 19.36 -15.13
CA VAL A 205 -2.23 18.22 -14.78
C VAL A 205 -0.80 18.56 -15.20
N GLN A 206 0.04 18.98 -14.24
CA GLN A 206 1.41 19.41 -14.50
C GLN A 206 2.34 19.17 -13.31
N ASN A 207 3.65 19.22 -13.55
CA ASN A 207 4.67 19.10 -12.50
C ASN A 207 4.84 20.40 -11.71
N GLY A 208 5.36 20.30 -10.48
CA GLY A 208 5.85 21.43 -9.69
C GLY A 208 4.79 22.31 -9.02
N THR A 209 3.57 22.34 -9.54
CA THR A 209 2.43 23.08 -8.95
C THR A 209 1.51 22.13 -8.20
N TYR A 210 1.13 22.48 -6.96
CA TYR A 210 0.13 21.73 -6.23
C TYR A 210 -1.25 21.93 -6.89
N PRO A 211 -1.93 20.86 -7.34
CA PRO A 211 -3.15 20.96 -8.14
C PRO A 211 -4.36 21.21 -7.23
N PHE A 212 -4.49 22.45 -6.76
CA PHE A 212 -5.61 22.85 -5.93
C PHE A 212 -6.91 22.80 -6.74
N TYR A 213 -7.87 22.00 -6.27
CA TYR A 213 -9.22 21.91 -6.80
C TYR A 213 -10.17 22.38 -5.72
N LYS A 214 -11.02 23.37 -6.03
CA LYS A 214 -11.99 23.96 -5.10
C LYS A 214 -13.22 23.06 -4.86
N GLU A 215 -13.14 21.79 -5.29
CA GLU A 215 -14.18 20.77 -5.22
C GLU A 215 -15.44 21.15 -6.02
N GLY A 216 -16.36 20.21 -6.21
CA GLY A 216 -17.58 20.41 -6.99
C GLY A 216 -18.86 20.39 -6.15
N ILE A 217 -19.99 20.09 -6.80
CA ILE A 217 -21.32 20.14 -6.18
C ILE A 217 -21.39 19.18 -4.98
N SER A 218 -20.89 17.95 -5.12
CA SER A 218 -21.07 16.91 -4.10
C SER A 218 -20.37 17.27 -2.79
N SER A 219 -19.31 18.08 -2.81
CA SER A 219 -18.55 18.41 -1.60
C SER A 219 -19.33 19.28 -0.61
N TRP A 220 -20.34 20.01 -1.09
CA TRP A 220 -21.22 20.75 -0.18
C TRP A 220 -22.30 19.83 0.42
N PHE A 221 -22.86 18.92 -0.37
CA PHE A 221 -23.99 18.08 0.04
C PHE A 221 -23.58 16.84 0.85
N LEU A 222 -22.57 16.08 0.40
CA LEU A 222 -22.21 14.80 1.00
C LEU A 222 -21.81 14.95 2.49
N PRO A 223 -20.97 15.92 2.91
CA PRO A 223 -20.65 16.07 4.33
C PRO A 223 -21.87 16.39 5.20
N ARG A 224 -22.89 17.06 4.65
CA ARG A 224 -24.14 17.35 5.37
C ARG A 224 -25.02 16.10 5.49
N LEU A 225 -25.07 15.29 4.45
CA LEU A 225 -25.81 14.03 4.45
C LEU A 225 -25.15 12.98 5.35
N GLU A 226 -23.82 12.91 5.36
CA GLU A 226 -23.06 12.11 6.33
C GLU A 226 -23.42 12.50 7.76
N LYS A 227 -23.41 13.80 8.09
CA LYS A 227 -23.84 14.28 9.42
C LYS A 227 -25.28 13.87 9.73
N LEU A 228 -26.22 14.05 8.80
CA LEU A 228 -27.60 13.61 9.01
C LEU A 228 -27.71 12.11 9.25
N SER A 229 -26.91 11.30 8.54
CA SER A 229 -26.89 9.85 8.73
C SER A 229 -26.39 9.46 10.13
N VAL A 230 -25.38 10.16 10.67
CA VAL A 230 -24.95 9.99 12.08
C VAL A 230 -26.10 10.32 13.04
N LEU A 231 -26.78 11.46 12.84
CA LEU A 231 -27.89 11.84 13.72
C LEU A 231 -29.08 10.89 13.60
N GLU A 232 -29.27 10.24 12.45
CA GLU A 232 -30.29 9.22 12.28
C GLU A 232 -29.92 7.93 13.01
N ILE A 233 -28.67 7.47 12.90
CA ILE A 233 -28.16 6.30 13.62
C ILE A 233 -28.31 6.49 15.14
N LEU A 234 -27.87 7.65 15.65
CA LEU A 234 -27.93 7.94 17.08
C LEU A 234 -29.37 8.02 17.59
N ASP A 235 -30.28 8.65 16.85
CA ASP A 235 -31.67 8.84 17.30
C ASP A 235 -32.48 7.55 17.23
N LEU A 236 -32.42 6.85 16.08
CA LEU A 236 -33.20 5.64 15.83
C LEU A 236 -32.54 4.36 16.36
N GLY A 237 -31.30 4.44 16.86
CA GLY A 237 -30.62 3.31 17.50
C GLY A 237 -30.24 2.20 16.54
N TYR A 238 -29.71 2.54 15.35
CA TYR A 238 -29.28 1.55 14.36
C TYR A 238 -28.25 0.60 14.97
N SER A 239 -28.36 -0.68 14.63
CA SER A 239 -27.37 -1.70 14.97
C SER A 239 -26.37 -1.92 13.83
N LEU A 240 -25.30 -2.66 14.12
CA LEU A 240 -24.41 -3.15 13.06
C LEU A 240 -25.16 -4.11 12.13
N ASN A 241 -24.91 -3.97 10.83
CA ASN A 241 -25.35 -4.93 9.84
C ASN A 241 -24.51 -6.21 9.98
N PRO A 242 -25.12 -7.37 10.35
CA PRO A 242 -24.38 -8.61 10.58
C PRO A 242 -23.65 -9.13 9.35
N GLU A 243 -24.06 -8.72 8.14
CA GLU A 243 -23.40 -9.10 6.88
C GLU A 243 -22.11 -8.31 6.60
N THR A 244 -21.85 -7.26 7.38
CA THR A 244 -20.73 -6.33 7.19
C THR A 244 -19.64 -6.47 8.23
N ILE A 245 -19.77 -7.48 9.08
CA ILE A 245 -18.80 -7.85 10.10
C ILE A 245 -18.43 -9.33 9.96
N PHE A 246 -17.28 -9.70 10.49
CA PHE A 246 -16.86 -11.09 10.57
C PHE A 246 -16.21 -11.41 11.90
N LEU A 247 -16.28 -12.69 12.27
CA LEU A 247 -15.59 -13.26 13.43
C LEU A 247 -14.16 -13.64 13.03
N SER A 248 -13.18 -13.17 13.79
CA SER A 248 -11.78 -13.58 13.65
C SER A 248 -11.62 -15.08 13.94
N SER A 249 -10.72 -15.75 13.24
CA SER A 249 -10.38 -17.17 13.48
C SER A 249 -9.55 -17.43 14.75
N GLY A 250 -9.28 -16.40 15.54
CA GLY A 250 -8.52 -16.50 16.78
C GLY A 250 -9.28 -17.13 17.95
N THR A 251 -8.58 -17.27 19.08
CA THR A 251 -9.19 -17.71 20.34
C THR A 251 -10.06 -16.60 20.95
N SER A 252 -10.96 -16.99 21.85
CA SER A 252 -11.72 -16.07 22.69
C SER A 252 -10.81 -15.05 23.38
N LEU A 253 -11.38 -13.89 23.72
CA LEU A 253 -10.67 -12.83 24.40
C LEU A 253 -10.31 -13.26 25.82
N ASN A 254 -9.05 -13.05 26.20
CA ASN A 254 -8.64 -13.12 27.60
C ASN A 254 -8.96 -11.78 28.33
N GLU A 255 -8.82 -11.74 29.65
CA GLU A 255 -9.16 -10.54 30.44
C GLU A 255 -8.27 -9.32 30.13
N GLU A 256 -7.00 -9.54 29.81
CA GLU A 256 -6.08 -8.45 29.43
C GLU A 256 -6.48 -7.85 28.07
N GLU A 257 -6.76 -8.72 27.09
CA GLU A 257 -7.29 -8.35 25.77
C GLU A 257 -8.57 -7.56 25.89
N LYS A 258 -9.51 -8.05 26.70
CA LYS A 258 -10.77 -7.39 26.96
C LYS A 258 -10.55 -6.00 27.56
N GLY A 259 -9.64 -5.85 28.53
CA GLY A 259 -9.28 -4.56 29.10
C GLY A 259 -8.69 -3.56 28.09
N LYS A 260 -7.88 -4.04 27.14
CA LYS A 260 -7.31 -3.20 26.06
C LYS A 260 -8.36 -2.79 25.03
N LEU A 261 -9.28 -3.68 24.66
CA LEU A 261 -10.39 -3.35 23.77
C LEU A 261 -11.37 -2.37 24.43
N ILE A 262 -11.63 -2.50 25.74
CA ILE A 262 -12.41 -1.53 26.52
C ILE A 262 -11.75 -0.14 26.47
N SER A 263 -10.43 -0.08 26.70
CA SER A 263 -9.67 1.17 26.61
C SER A 263 -9.75 1.82 25.22
N LEU A 264 -9.60 1.02 24.15
CA LEU A 264 -9.73 1.50 22.77
C LEU A 264 -11.15 2.00 22.47
N ARG A 265 -12.17 1.24 22.87
CA ARG A 265 -13.58 1.62 22.73
C ARG A 265 -13.85 2.95 23.42
N ASP A 266 -13.36 3.14 24.64
CA ASP A 266 -13.54 4.39 25.39
C ASP A 266 -12.78 5.55 24.74
N SER A 267 -11.61 5.30 24.14
CA SER A 267 -10.89 6.28 23.32
C SER A 267 -11.67 6.67 22.06
N LEU A 268 -12.31 5.71 21.37
CA LEU A 268 -13.19 6.00 20.23
C LEU A 268 -14.42 6.81 20.65
N LYS A 269 -15.02 6.49 21.81
CA LYS A 269 -16.13 7.27 22.40
C LYS A 269 -15.71 8.73 22.61
N TYR A 270 -14.54 8.97 23.19
CA TYR A 270 -13.99 10.32 23.35
C TYR A 270 -13.74 11.01 22.00
N SER A 271 -13.15 10.30 21.03
CA SER A 271 -12.92 10.81 19.68
C SER A 271 -14.22 11.24 18.98
N ILE A 272 -15.30 10.45 19.09
CA ILE A 272 -16.63 10.80 18.54
C ILE A 272 -17.13 12.11 19.14
N VAL A 273 -17.00 12.29 20.46
CA VAL A 273 -17.41 13.51 21.15
C VAL A 273 -16.60 14.71 20.66
N GLU A 274 -15.27 14.60 20.59
CA GLU A 274 -14.40 15.69 20.12
C GLU A 274 -14.65 16.05 18.65
N LEU A 275 -14.81 15.07 17.76
CA LEU A 275 -15.12 15.31 16.34
C LEU A 275 -16.40 16.11 16.13
N ILE A 276 -17.44 15.86 16.95
CA ILE A 276 -18.69 16.62 16.88
C ILE A 276 -18.51 18.04 17.47
N LYS A 277 -17.64 18.20 18.49
CA LYS A 277 -17.35 19.51 19.11
C LYS A 277 -16.57 20.45 18.21
N GLU A 278 -15.68 19.94 17.36
CA GLU A 278 -14.79 20.78 16.53
C GLU A 278 -15.51 21.69 15.51
N GLU A 279 -16.85 21.63 15.41
CA GLU A 279 -17.69 22.41 14.48
C GLU A 279 -17.21 22.42 13.01
N ASN A 280 -16.37 21.45 12.62
CA ASN A 280 -15.83 21.36 11.28
C ASN A 280 -16.90 20.89 10.26
N SER A 281 -16.71 21.17 8.97
CA SER A 281 -17.68 20.78 7.93
C SER A 281 -17.71 19.27 7.63
N HIS A 282 -16.68 18.51 8.04
CA HIS A 282 -16.41 17.15 7.54
C HIS A 282 -16.39 16.04 8.61
N TRP A 283 -16.86 16.29 9.83
CA TRP A 283 -16.84 15.28 10.89
C TRP A 283 -17.76 14.07 10.61
N GLY A 284 -18.74 14.20 9.71
CA GLY A 284 -19.75 13.18 9.44
C GLY A 284 -19.14 11.80 9.13
N HIS A 285 -18.31 11.70 8.10
CA HIS A 285 -17.63 10.44 7.74
C HIS A 285 -16.74 9.89 8.87
N SER A 286 -15.89 10.72 9.50
CA SER A 286 -15.02 10.25 10.59
C SER A 286 -15.82 9.70 11.78
N VAL A 287 -16.94 10.34 12.12
CA VAL A 287 -17.83 9.85 13.18
C VAL A 287 -18.52 8.55 12.76
N LEU A 288 -18.93 8.38 11.50
CA LEU A 288 -19.48 7.10 11.01
C LEU A 288 -18.46 5.97 11.15
N VAL A 289 -17.20 6.19 10.78
CA VAL A 289 -16.12 5.19 10.91
C VAL A 289 -15.91 4.83 12.38
N ASN A 290 -15.78 5.83 13.25
CA ASN A 290 -15.57 5.60 14.68
C ASN A 290 -16.78 4.93 15.34
N LEU A 291 -17.99 5.24 14.90
CA LEU A 291 -19.21 4.63 15.41
C LEU A 291 -19.33 3.16 14.99
N ALA A 292 -19.00 2.83 13.73
CA ALA A 292 -18.97 1.45 13.26
C ALA A 292 -17.96 0.61 14.05
N ARG A 293 -16.76 1.16 14.29
CA ARG A 293 -15.73 0.51 15.14
C ARG A 293 -16.14 0.41 16.59
N TYR A 294 -16.74 1.46 17.16
CA TYR A 294 -17.26 1.45 18.52
C TYR A 294 -18.23 0.29 18.73
N LEU A 295 -19.19 0.12 17.81
CA LEU A 295 -20.17 -0.96 17.88
C LEU A 295 -19.54 -2.36 17.69
N VAL A 296 -18.52 -2.49 16.82
CA VAL A 296 -17.90 -3.81 16.60
C VAL A 296 -17.05 -4.23 17.81
N LEU A 297 -16.45 -3.25 18.49
CA LEU A 297 -15.75 -3.48 19.75
C LEU A 297 -16.72 -3.82 20.88
N GLU A 298 -17.85 -3.12 21.00
CA GLU A 298 -18.91 -3.47 21.97
C GLU A 298 -19.36 -4.92 21.80
N LYS A 299 -19.71 -5.30 20.57
CA LYS A 299 -20.07 -6.68 20.25
C LYS A 299 -18.97 -7.67 20.63
N SER A 300 -17.71 -7.29 20.40
CA SER A 300 -16.57 -8.16 20.71
C SER A 300 -16.39 -8.37 22.21
N ILE A 301 -16.53 -7.30 22.98
CA ILE A 301 -16.40 -7.29 24.45
C ILE A 301 -17.55 -8.06 25.10
N GLU A 302 -18.78 -7.88 24.60
CA GLU A 302 -19.99 -8.56 25.11
C GLU A 302 -19.91 -10.07 24.88
N GLU A 303 -19.57 -10.51 23.67
CA GLU A 303 -19.52 -11.94 23.33
C GLU A 303 -18.21 -12.65 23.74
N GLY A 304 -17.21 -11.89 24.21
CA GLY A 304 -15.88 -12.43 24.53
C GLY A 304 -15.14 -12.98 23.30
N LYS A 305 -15.51 -12.51 22.11
CA LYS A 305 -15.01 -12.98 20.80
C LYS A 305 -14.65 -11.78 19.95
N LEU A 306 -13.63 -11.89 19.12
CA LEU A 306 -13.16 -10.75 18.35
C LEU A 306 -13.87 -10.63 16.99
N TYR A 307 -14.58 -9.53 16.80
CA TYR A 307 -15.23 -9.16 15.54
C TYR A 307 -14.52 -7.96 14.88
N PHE A 308 -14.56 -7.94 13.56
CA PHE A 308 -14.04 -6.83 12.75
C PHE A 308 -15.05 -6.41 11.67
N LEU A 309 -14.93 -5.17 11.21
CA LEU A 309 -15.66 -4.67 10.05
C LEU A 309 -15.04 -5.28 8.78
N ILE A 310 -15.87 -5.56 7.78
CA ILE A 310 -15.40 -5.88 6.42
C ILE A 310 -14.97 -4.57 5.75
N THR A 311 -13.69 -4.40 5.46
CA THR A 311 -13.10 -3.13 4.99
C THR A 311 -12.57 -3.17 3.55
N PHE A 312 -12.79 -4.26 2.83
CA PHE A 312 -12.47 -4.33 1.40
C PHE A 312 -13.36 -3.39 0.58
N PRO A 313 -12.78 -2.52 -0.26
CA PRO A 313 -13.57 -1.62 -1.08
C PRO A 313 -14.36 -2.39 -2.13
N GLU A 314 -15.55 -1.90 -2.46
CA GLU A 314 -16.44 -2.53 -3.47
C GLU A 314 -15.80 -2.55 -4.86
N SER A 315 -14.94 -1.57 -5.14
CA SER A 315 -14.18 -1.42 -6.39
C SER A 315 -12.90 -2.28 -6.44
N ALA A 316 -12.59 -3.06 -5.40
CA ALA A 316 -11.40 -3.90 -5.38
C ALA A 316 -11.41 -4.90 -6.55
N TYR A 317 -10.22 -5.16 -7.12
CA TYR A 317 -10.06 -6.17 -8.13
C TYR A 317 -10.46 -7.54 -7.59
N GLN A 318 -11.26 -8.29 -8.36
CA GLN A 318 -11.76 -9.60 -7.95
C GLN A 318 -11.04 -10.73 -8.70
N ILE A 319 -10.47 -11.65 -7.94
CA ILE A 319 -9.87 -12.88 -8.44
C ILE A 319 -10.94 -13.96 -8.44
N ALA A 320 -11.37 -14.38 -9.62
CA ALA A 320 -12.41 -15.41 -9.77
C ALA A 320 -11.95 -16.79 -9.26
N PRO A 321 -12.89 -17.66 -8.80
CA PRO A 321 -12.61 -19.03 -8.37
C PRO A 321 -11.82 -19.84 -9.37
N THR A 322 -12.14 -19.71 -10.65
CA THR A 322 -11.44 -20.41 -11.74
C THR A 322 -9.97 -19.99 -11.88
N THR A 323 -9.63 -18.80 -11.40
CA THR A 323 -8.27 -18.25 -11.44
C THR A 323 -7.48 -18.75 -10.25
N TRP A 324 -7.97 -18.51 -9.03
CA TRP A 324 -7.23 -18.94 -7.83
C TRP A 324 -7.24 -20.46 -7.63
N SER A 325 -8.24 -21.20 -8.13
CA SER A 325 -8.26 -22.67 -8.04
C SER A 325 -7.13 -23.33 -8.82
N LYS A 326 -6.60 -22.67 -9.85
CA LYS A 326 -5.42 -23.16 -10.60
C LYS A 326 -4.18 -23.15 -9.74
N ASP A 327 -4.12 -22.23 -8.77
CA ASP A 327 -2.99 -22.07 -7.86
C ASP A 327 -3.40 -22.21 -6.38
N LYS A 328 -4.37 -23.10 -6.12
CA LYS A 328 -5.01 -23.24 -4.82
C LYS A 328 -4.02 -23.40 -3.67
N LYS A 329 -2.95 -24.18 -3.86
CA LYS A 329 -1.92 -24.41 -2.85
C LYS A 329 -1.16 -23.14 -2.44
N ASN A 330 -0.88 -22.25 -3.39
CA ASN A 330 -0.17 -21.01 -3.09
C ASN A 330 -1.12 -20.01 -2.42
N VAL A 331 -2.39 -19.96 -2.84
CA VAL A 331 -3.40 -19.14 -2.17
C VAL A 331 -3.68 -19.63 -0.75
N GLU A 332 -3.71 -20.95 -0.54
CA GLU A 332 -3.74 -21.56 0.80
C GLU A 332 -2.49 -21.17 1.62
N ALA A 333 -1.29 -21.26 1.05
CA ALA A 333 -0.07 -20.83 1.73
C ALA A 333 -0.07 -19.34 2.07
N SER A 334 -0.55 -18.46 1.18
CA SER A 334 -0.73 -17.04 1.46
C SER A 334 -1.74 -16.80 2.57
N SER A 335 -2.83 -17.57 2.60
CA SER A 335 -3.80 -17.54 3.70
C SER A 335 -3.15 -17.95 5.02
N ASP A 336 -2.35 -19.03 5.03
CA ASP A 336 -1.65 -19.49 6.24
C ASP A 336 -0.64 -18.44 6.74
N LEU A 337 0.07 -17.77 5.82
CA LEU A 337 1.01 -16.69 6.15
C LEU A 337 0.30 -15.48 6.75
N LEU A 338 -0.84 -15.08 6.19
CA LEU A 338 -1.63 -13.96 6.73
C LEU A 338 -2.24 -14.31 8.08
N LEU A 339 -2.69 -15.54 8.27
CA LEU A 339 -3.14 -16.05 9.56
C LEU A 339 -2.01 -16.05 10.60
N GLU A 340 -0.82 -16.51 10.23
CA GLU A 340 0.37 -16.47 11.08
C GLU A 340 0.76 -15.02 11.41
N ALA A 341 0.74 -14.12 10.43
CA ALA A 341 1.01 -12.70 10.63
C ALA A 341 0.01 -12.05 11.58
N SER A 342 -1.28 -12.34 11.42
CA SER A 342 -2.32 -11.81 12.31
C SER A 342 -2.18 -12.34 13.75
N LYS A 343 -1.88 -13.64 13.90
CA LYS A 343 -1.59 -14.24 15.22
C LYS A 343 -0.38 -13.61 15.87
N ASN A 344 0.72 -13.45 15.13
CA ASN A 344 1.92 -12.81 15.65
C ASN A 344 1.65 -11.35 16.02
N PHE A 345 0.90 -10.60 15.20
CA PHE A 345 0.51 -9.23 15.51
C PHE A 345 -0.31 -9.17 16.81
N ARG A 346 -1.31 -10.04 16.94
CA ARG A 346 -2.12 -10.20 18.15
C ARG A 346 -1.21 -10.48 19.35
N GLU A 347 -0.31 -11.46 19.26
CA GLU A 347 0.57 -11.82 20.37
C GLU A 347 1.56 -10.72 20.75
N GLU A 348 2.22 -10.09 19.78
CA GLU A 348 3.22 -9.05 20.03
C GLU A 348 2.55 -7.81 20.63
N ARG A 349 1.56 -7.23 19.96
CA ARG A 349 1.03 -5.91 20.31
C ARG A 349 0.06 -5.93 21.48
N ILE A 350 -0.74 -6.99 21.61
CA ILE A 350 -1.59 -7.14 22.78
C ILE A 350 -0.76 -7.46 24.02
N LYS A 351 0.40 -8.11 23.93
CA LYS A 351 1.22 -8.37 25.14
C LYS A 351 2.15 -7.22 25.49
N SER A 352 2.62 -6.42 24.52
CA SER A 352 3.67 -5.43 24.76
C SER A 352 3.19 -4.00 24.98
N GLU A 353 2.05 -3.59 24.41
CA GLU A 353 1.64 -2.17 24.33
C GLU A 353 0.14 -1.97 24.58
N ASN A 354 -0.28 -0.70 24.74
CA ASN A 354 -1.69 -0.32 24.67
C ASN A 354 -2.16 -0.33 23.21
N LEU A 355 -3.41 -0.73 22.99
CA LEU A 355 -3.99 -0.77 21.65
C LEU A 355 -4.42 0.64 21.23
N THR A 356 -3.65 1.27 20.33
CA THR A 356 -3.99 2.54 19.69
C THR A 356 -4.85 2.32 18.45
N GLU A 357 -5.51 3.37 17.95
CA GLU A 357 -6.28 3.30 16.71
C GLU A 357 -5.40 2.90 15.51
N GLU A 358 -4.17 3.41 15.42
CA GLU A 358 -3.22 3.07 14.35
C GLU A 358 -2.85 1.59 14.34
N ASN A 359 -2.59 1.01 15.52
CA ASN A 359 -2.28 -0.40 15.65
C ASN A 359 -3.53 -1.26 15.39
N TYR A 360 -4.71 -0.82 15.84
CA TYR A 360 -5.98 -1.50 15.56
C TYR A 360 -6.29 -1.53 14.05
N LEU A 361 -6.06 -0.43 13.34
CA LEU A 361 -6.20 -0.36 11.88
C LEU A 361 -5.33 -1.40 11.17
N THR A 362 -4.08 -1.56 11.62
CA THR A 362 -3.16 -2.56 11.06
C THR A 362 -3.65 -3.98 11.33
N TRP A 363 -4.17 -4.22 12.52
CA TRP A 363 -4.75 -5.51 12.89
C TRP A 363 -6.01 -5.82 12.07
N GLU A 364 -6.91 -4.85 11.93
CA GLU A 364 -8.14 -4.94 11.14
C GLU A 364 -7.82 -5.25 9.67
N ASP A 365 -6.80 -4.63 9.08
CA ASP A 365 -6.34 -4.91 7.71
C ASP A 365 -5.85 -6.35 7.55
N LEU A 366 -5.01 -6.85 8.47
CA LEU A 366 -4.50 -8.22 8.44
C LEU A 366 -5.63 -9.26 8.57
N GLU A 367 -6.54 -9.06 9.53
CA GLU A 367 -7.68 -9.94 9.76
C GLU A 367 -8.65 -9.93 8.58
N ASN A 368 -8.87 -8.77 7.95
CA ASN A 368 -9.69 -8.69 6.73
C ASN A 368 -9.09 -9.52 5.59
N ARG A 369 -7.78 -9.35 5.34
CA ARG A 369 -7.10 -10.08 4.25
C ARG A 369 -7.11 -11.59 4.48
N ASP A 370 -6.86 -12.04 5.71
CA ASP A 370 -7.00 -13.45 6.09
C ASP A 370 -8.45 -13.94 5.88
N TRP A 371 -9.43 -13.21 6.39
CA TRP A 371 -10.84 -13.59 6.28
C TRP A 371 -11.32 -13.68 4.83
N GLU A 372 -10.95 -12.73 3.98
CA GLU A 372 -11.31 -12.70 2.55
C GLU A 372 -10.75 -13.94 1.83
N LEU A 373 -9.48 -14.28 2.08
CA LEU A 373 -8.84 -15.46 1.49
C LEU A 373 -9.49 -16.75 1.99
N ARG A 374 -9.63 -16.94 3.31
CA ARG A 374 -10.22 -18.16 3.88
C ARG A 374 -11.66 -18.35 3.44
N THR A 375 -12.45 -17.27 3.41
CA THR A 375 -13.85 -17.31 2.99
C THR A 375 -13.96 -17.61 1.50
N GLY A 376 -13.13 -16.98 0.67
CA GLY A 376 -13.03 -17.27 -0.76
C GLY A 376 -12.68 -18.72 -1.04
N LEU A 377 -11.64 -19.24 -0.39
CA LEU A 377 -11.17 -20.63 -0.53
C LEU A 377 -12.21 -21.65 -0.06
N SER A 378 -12.83 -21.44 1.10
CA SER A 378 -13.78 -22.38 1.69
C SER A 378 -15.13 -22.41 0.98
N ARG A 379 -15.63 -21.24 0.54
CA ARG A 379 -16.92 -21.11 -0.14
C ARG A 379 -16.83 -21.24 -1.66
N GLY A 380 -15.62 -21.23 -2.23
CA GLY A 380 -15.43 -21.28 -3.68
C GLY A 380 -15.89 -20.00 -4.40
N ILE A 381 -15.77 -18.84 -3.74
CA ILE A 381 -16.19 -17.53 -4.28
C ILE A 381 -14.99 -16.67 -4.69
N SER A 382 -15.26 -15.58 -5.41
CA SER A 382 -14.22 -14.62 -5.80
C SER A 382 -13.55 -14.00 -4.57
N ILE A 383 -12.25 -13.73 -4.67
CA ILE A 383 -11.43 -13.09 -3.63
C ILE A 383 -11.11 -11.68 -4.09
N ARG A 384 -11.41 -10.68 -3.26
CA ARG A 384 -10.97 -9.29 -3.51
C ARG A 384 -9.50 -9.14 -3.16
N ASN A 385 -8.76 -8.40 -3.99
CA ASN A 385 -7.36 -8.09 -3.76
C ASN A 385 -7.09 -6.61 -4.04
N THR A 386 -6.42 -5.95 -3.10
CA THR A 386 -5.91 -4.60 -3.27
C THR A 386 -4.60 -4.44 -2.50
N PHE A 387 -3.69 -3.63 -3.04
CA PHE A 387 -2.44 -3.28 -2.36
C PHE A 387 -2.59 -2.08 -1.43
N ASP A 388 -3.70 -1.35 -1.53
CA ASP A 388 -4.02 -0.21 -0.70
C ASP A 388 -4.34 -0.67 0.73
N ARG A 389 -4.12 0.23 1.69
CA ARG A 389 -4.54 0.04 3.08
C ARG A 389 -6.08 0.02 3.13
N LEU A 390 -6.65 -0.98 3.80
CA LEU A 390 -8.10 -1.09 3.92
C LEU A 390 -8.67 -0.05 4.89
N SER A 391 -9.89 0.43 4.60
CA SER A 391 -10.63 1.42 5.40
C SER A 391 -12.12 1.09 5.43
N PRO A 392 -12.85 1.37 6.52
CA PRO A 392 -14.30 1.18 6.58
C PRO A 392 -15.11 2.14 5.70
N ASP A 393 -15.17 1.86 4.40
CA ASP A 393 -15.81 2.73 3.40
C ASP A 393 -17.07 2.12 2.75
N LEU A 394 -17.63 1.04 3.31
CA LEU A 394 -18.80 0.38 2.74
C LEU A 394 -20.00 1.34 2.60
N SER A 395 -20.49 1.53 1.37
CA SER A 395 -21.51 2.54 1.10
C SER A 395 -22.91 2.02 1.43
N GLY A 396 -23.77 2.92 1.93
CA GLY A 396 -25.17 2.60 2.24
C GLY A 396 -26.13 3.60 1.61
N ASN A 397 -27.36 3.16 1.34
CA ASN A 397 -28.40 4.01 0.76
C ASN A 397 -29.01 4.93 1.83
N PHE A 398 -28.93 6.24 1.61
CA PHE A 398 -29.54 7.25 2.46
C PHE A 398 -30.62 8.02 1.68
N VAL A 399 -31.85 8.02 2.19
CA VAL A 399 -32.98 8.72 1.55
C VAL A 399 -32.86 10.21 1.82
N PHE A 400 -32.79 11.02 0.76
CA PHE A 400 -32.73 12.48 0.92
C PHE A 400 -34.11 13.15 0.83
N SER A 401 -34.27 14.24 1.57
CA SER A 401 -35.49 15.05 1.61
C SER A 401 -35.17 16.55 1.55
N PHE A 402 -34.70 17.03 0.40
CA PHE A 402 -34.50 18.45 0.12
C PHE A 402 -34.92 18.77 -1.33
N PRO A 403 -35.28 20.03 -1.63
CA PRO A 403 -35.61 20.46 -2.99
C PRO A 403 -34.40 20.32 -3.92
N THR A 404 -34.64 19.77 -5.11
CA THR A 404 -33.64 19.62 -6.17
C THR A 404 -34.06 20.44 -7.38
N PRO A 405 -33.12 20.84 -8.27
CA PRO A 405 -33.49 21.41 -9.55
C PRO A 405 -34.33 20.45 -10.40
N GLU A 406 -34.98 20.98 -11.44
CA GLU A 406 -35.70 20.17 -12.42
C GLU A 406 -34.78 19.10 -13.07
N PRO A 407 -35.29 17.89 -13.39
CA PRO A 407 -34.48 16.81 -13.95
C PRO A 407 -33.69 17.19 -15.21
N GLU A 408 -34.22 18.08 -16.06
CA GLU A 408 -33.52 18.56 -17.25
C GLU A 408 -32.29 19.41 -16.90
N ILE A 409 -32.34 20.16 -15.80
CA ILE A 409 -31.21 20.96 -15.31
C ILE A 409 -30.13 20.03 -14.73
N ILE A 410 -30.54 19.06 -13.92
CA ILE A 410 -29.61 18.06 -13.35
C ILE A 410 -28.95 17.25 -14.47
N SER A 411 -29.68 16.89 -15.52
CA SER A 411 -29.13 16.20 -16.70
C SER A 411 -28.05 17.03 -17.39
N LYS A 412 -28.23 18.35 -17.51
CA LYS A 412 -27.20 19.26 -18.05
C LYS A 412 -25.96 19.31 -17.16
N TYR A 413 -26.15 19.35 -15.84
CA TYR A 413 -25.06 19.34 -14.87
C TYR A 413 -24.30 18.02 -14.91
N LEU A 414 -25.01 16.89 -15.00
CA LEU A 414 -24.42 15.57 -15.14
C LEU A 414 -23.56 15.47 -16.40
N ALA A 415 -24.09 15.87 -17.56
CA ALA A 415 -23.35 15.85 -18.82
C ALA A 415 -22.09 16.74 -18.77
N ARG A 416 -22.16 17.89 -18.08
CA ARG A 416 -20.99 18.75 -17.84
C ARG A 416 -19.94 18.05 -16.97
N SER A 417 -20.35 17.44 -15.86
CA SER A 417 -19.43 16.74 -14.94
C SER A 417 -18.82 15.49 -15.57
N GLU A 418 -19.57 14.72 -16.36
CA GLU A 418 -19.04 13.56 -17.09
C GLU A 418 -17.99 13.99 -18.12
N LYS A 419 -18.24 15.09 -18.86
CA LYS A 419 -17.23 15.64 -19.78
C LYS A 419 -15.97 16.09 -19.04
N ALA A 420 -16.11 16.73 -17.87
CA ALA A 420 -14.99 17.16 -17.05
C ALA A 420 -14.20 15.96 -16.50
N GLU A 421 -14.87 14.91 -16.03
CA GLU A 421 -14.27 13.67 -15.55
C GLU A 421 -13.44 13.01 -16.64
N SER A 422 -14.03 12.80 -17.82
CA SER A 422 -13.35 12.13 -18.93
C SER A 422 -12.17 12.96 -19.43
N ALA A 423 -12.32 14.28 -19.57
CA ALA A 423 -11.22 15.15 -19.96
C ALA A 423 -10.07 15.15 -18.93
N TYR A 424 -10.39 15.19 -17.63
CA TYR A 424 -9.39 15.16 -16.58
C TYR A 424 -8.67 13.82 -16.52
N TYR A 425 -9.41 12.71 -16.64
CA TYR A 425 -8.84 11.36 -16.63
C TYR A 425 -7.91 11.13 -17.82
N GLU A 426 -8.30 11.55 -19.04
CA GLU A 426 -7.43 11.45 -20.21
C GLU A 426 -6.16 12.31 -20.07
N ASN A 427 -6.26 13.51 -19.49
CA ASN A 427 -5.08 14.33 -19.18
C ASN A 427 -4.14 13.62 -18.19
N LEU A 428 -4.68 12.94 -17.17
CA LEU A 428 -3.88 12.15 -16.23
C LEU A 428 -3.18 10.98 -16.92
N LYS A 429 -3.89 10.23 -17.77
CA LYS A 429 -3.32 9.11 -18.55
C LYS A 429 -2.21 9.58 -19.47
N GLN A 430 -2.41 10.72 -20.15
CA GLN A 430 -1.39 11.28 -21.03
C GLN A 430 -0.17 11.76 -20.25
N PHE A 431 -0.38 12.43 -19.12
CA PHE A 431 0.71 12.99 -18.31
C PHE A 431 1.51 11.93 -17.56
N TYR A 432 0.83 10.99 -16.91
CA TYR A 432 1.40 9.86 -16.18
C TYR A 432 1.47 8.60 -17.04
N THR A 433 1.73 8.75 -18.34
CA THR A 433 1.87 7.61 -19.26
C THR A 433 3.14 6.80 -18.96
N PHE A 434 3.13 5.50 -19.27
CA PHE A 434 4.32 4.66 -19.31
C PHE A 434 4.81 4.49 -20.75
N LYS A 435 6.08 4.77 -21.00
CA LYS A 435 6.77 4.53 -22.28
C LYS A 435 8.10 3.85 -22.02
N LEU A 436 8.28 2.66 -22.59
CA LEU A 436 9.43 1.79 -22.31
C LEU A 436 10.80 2.49 -22.41
N ILE A 437 10.97 3.41 -23.36
CA ILE A 437 12.25 4.09 -23.63
C ILE A 437 12.33 5.44 -22.92
N THR A 438 11.27 6.25 -23.00
CA THR A 438 11.33 7.67 -22.60
C THR A 438 10.66 7.96 -21.26
N LYS A 439 9.88 7.04 -20.70
CA LYS A 439 9.12 7.25 -19.47
C LYS A 439 8.86 5.93 -18.74
N ASN A 440 9.89 5.43 -18.06
CA ASN A 440 9.89 4.18 -17.31
C ASN A 440 10.42 4.40 -15.87
N CYS A 441 10.57 3.33 -15.09
CA CYS A 441 11.01 3.42 -13.70
C CYS A 441 12.38 4.09 -13.53
N THR A 442 13.29 3.89 -14.48
CA THR A 442 14.65 4.40 -14.44
C THR A 442 14.72 5.83 -14.94
N SER A 443 14.05 6.14 -16.06
CA SER A 443 14.05 7.50 -16.59
C SER A 443 13.35 8.47 -15.63
N GLU A 444 12.22 8.08 -15.01
CA GLU A 444 11.54 8.94 -14.04
C GLU A 444 12.39 9.20 -12.79
N ILE A 445 13.25 8.27 -12.36
CA ILE A 445 14.19 8.52 -11.26
C ILE A 445 15.18 9.62 -11.63
N PHE A 446 15.82 9.51 -12.81
CA PHE A 446 16.80 10.53 -13.24
C PHE A 446 16.12 11.86 -13.54
N ASP A 447 14.98 11.87 -14.24
CA ASP A 447 14.20 13.08 -14.53
C ASP A 447 13.75 13.78 -13.24
N SER A 448 13.36 13.00 -12.22
CA SER A 448 13.02 13.54 -10.89
C SER A 448 14.24 14.12 -10.18
N LEU A 449 15.40 13.43 -10.21
CA LEU A 449 16.63 13.95 -9.62
C LEU A 449 17.07 15.27 -10.28
N GLU A 450 16.97 15.37 -11.61
CA GLU A 450 17.27 16.60 -12.36
C GLU A 450 16.25 17.71 -12.10
N PHE A 451 15.01 17.37 -11.81
CA PHE A 451 14.01 18.35 -11.39
C PHE A 451 14.26 18.88 -9.97
N ILE A 452 14.79 18.04 -9.08
CA ILE A 452 15.03 18.38 -7.66
C ILE A 452 16.37 19.09 -7.45
N LEU A 453 17.40 18.67 -8.18
CA LEU A 453 18.76 19.19 -8.09
C LEU A 453 19.09 20.00 -9.34
N ASN A 454 19.63 21.21 -9.18
CA ASN A 454 20.22 21.88 -10.33
C ASN A 454 21.50 21.16 -10.80
N GLU A 455 22.01 21.49 -11.98
CA GLU A 455 23.16 20.78 -12.58
C GLU A 455 24.41 20.77 -11.68
N GLN A 456 24.71 21.87 -11.01
CA GLN A 456 25.86 21.96 -10.10
C GLN A 456 25.64 21.13 -8.84
N GLU A 457 24.44 21.16 -8.27
CA GLU A 457 24.06 20.36 -7.11
C GLU A 457 24.13 18.87 -7.43
N TYR A 458 23.59 18.45 -8.57
CA TYR A 458 23.67 17.06 -9.03
C TYR A 458 25.13 16.59 -9.08
N GLN A 459 26.00 17.39 -9.70
CA GLN A 459 27.42 17.07 -9.84
C GLN A 459 28.15 16.96 -8.51
N ASN A 460 27.86 17.88 -7.58
CA ASN A 460 28.51 17.91 -6.27
C ASN A 460 28.01 16.78 -5.35
N ILE A 461 26.71 16.48 -5.39
CA ILE A 461 26.05 15.54 -4.47
C ILE A 461 26.23 14.09 -4.96
N LEU A 462 25.85 13.81 -6.20
CA LEU A 462 25.78 12.46 -6.74
C LEU A 462 27.01 12.10 -7.58
N GLY A 463 27.51 13.05 -8.37
CA GLY A 463 28.61 12.85 -9.32
C GLY A 463 28.20 13.22 -10.75
N LYS A 464 28.84 12.65 -11.77
CA LYS A 464 28.56 13.02 -13.16
C LYS A 464 27.10 12.71 -13.54
N ARG A 465 26.48 13.65 -14.25
CA ARG A 465 25.09 13.56 -14.73
C ARG A 465 24.89 12.32 -15.61
N ILE A 466 23.73 11.67 -15.45
CA ILE A 466 23.30 10.52 -16.25
C ILE A 466 22.00 10.91 -16.94
N ASP A 467 22.03 10.97 -18.27
CA ASP A 467 20.85 11.30 -19.08
C ASP A 467 20.27 10.02 -19.74
N PRO A 468 19.08 9.55 -19.31
CA PRO A 468 18.43 8.37 -19.87
C PRO A 468 17.84 8.59 -21.26
N HIS A 469 17.69 9.84 -21.72
CA HIS A 469 17.07 10.17 -23.01
C HIS A 469 18.08 10.22 -24.16
N SER A 470 19.36 10.47 -23.86
CA SER A 470 20.45 10.49 -24.84
C SER A 470 21.34 9.24 -24.81
N SER A 471 21.03 8.27 -23.94
CA SER A 471 21.82 7.05 -23.78
C SER A 471 20.94 5.82 -23.50
N LEU A 472 21.56 4.64 -23.42
CA LEU A 472 20.85 3.40 -23.08
C LEU A 472 20.58 3.26 -21.57
N THR A 473 20.84 4.30 -20.76
CA THR A 473 20.59 4.27 -19.30
C THR A 473 19.11 4.36 -18.94
N PHE A 474 18.18 4.45 -19.90
CA PHE A 474 16.77 4.10 -19.62
C PHE A 474 16.60 2.60 -19.30
N ILE A 475 17.59 1.76 -19.60
CA ILE A 475 17.60 0.33 -19.27
C ILE A 475 18.20 0.16 -17.87
N PRO A 476 17.46 -0.43 -16.89
CA PRO A 476 17.87 -0.49 -15.48
C PRO A 476 19.28 -1.01 -15.19
N PHE A 477 19.74 -2.06 -15.89
CA PHE A 477 21.08 -2.60 -15.65
C PHE A 477 22.19 -1.70 -16.18
N ILE A 478 21.96 -1.04 -17.33
CA ILE A 478 22.91 -0.07 -17.91
C ILE A 478 22.94 1.19 -17.04
N ALA A 479 21.80 1.59 -16.47
CA ALA A 479 21.76 2.66 -15.48
C ALA A 479 22.61 2.33 -14.25
N TYR A 480 22.50 1.12 -13.72
CA TYR A 480 23.32 0.67 -12.59
C TYR A 480 24.81 0.76 -12.91
N ASP A 481 25.23 0.19 -14.05
CA ASP A 481 26.64 0.23 -14.47
C ASP A 481 27.11 1.68 -14.72
N SER A 482 26.25 2.55 -15.28
CA SER A 482 26.56 3.96 -15.43
C SER A 482 26.63 4.70 -14.09
N ILE A 483 25.88 4.30 -13.07
CA ILE A 483 25.91 4.89 -11.72
C ILE A 483 27.22 4.51 -11.02
N THR A 484 27.64 3.26 -11.08
CA THR A 484 28.89 2.82 -10.45
C THR A 484 30.12 3.51 -11.07
N GLU A 485 30.06 3.87 -12.35
CA GLU A 485 31.12 4.63 -13.02
C GLU A 485 31.07 6.15 -12.80
N LYS A 486 29.87 6.74 -12.71
CA LYS A 486 29.68 8.20 -12.77
C LYS A 486 29.34 8.84 -11.44
N TRP A 487 28.69 8.11 -10.53
CA TRP A 487 28.36 8.60 -9.20
C TRP A 487 29.48 8.31 -8.21
N ASN A 488 29.46 9.02 -7.08
CA ASN A 488 30.39 8.87 -5.98
C ASN A 488 30.03 7.65 -5.09
N VAL A 489 29.89 6.47 -5.70
CA VAL A 489 29.53 5.22 -5.01
C VAL A 489 30.60 4.84 -3.99
N LYS A 490 30.18 4.50 -2.77
CA LYS A 490 31.05 4.07 -1.66
C LYS A 490 31.05 2.57 -1.46
N GLU A 491 29.90 1.94 -1.69
CA GLU A 491 29.69 0.52 -1.45
C GLU A 491 28.73 -0.03 -2.50
N GLU A 492 29.02 -1.25 -2.96
CA GLU A 492 28.09 -2.04 -3.77
C GLU A 492 27.70 -3.27 -2.97
N THR A 493 26.39 -3.50 -2.82
CA THR A 493 25.87 -4.69 -2.15
C THR A 493 25.00 -5.51 -3.08
N LEU A 494 25.03 -6.83 -2.90
CA LEU A 494 24.26 -7.78 -3.68
C LEU A 494 23.25 -8.47 -2.78
N GLU A 495 21.98 -8.32 -3.10
CA GLU A 495 20.90 -9.01 -2.40
C GLU A 495 20.39 -10.16 -3.26
N LEU A 496 20.73 -11.38 -2.84
CA LEU A 496 20.44 -12.58 -3.60
C LEU A 496 18.94 -12.87 -3.68
N SER A 497 18.54 -13.55 -4.76
CA SER A 497 17.17 -14.02 -4.88
C SER A 497 16.92 -15.23 -3.98
N HIS A 498 15.65 -15.51 -3.65
CA HIS A 498 15.29 -16.62 -2.78
C HIS A 498 15.97 -17.94 -3.18
N ARG A 499 15.90 -18.29 -4.46
CA ARG A 499 16.52 -19.52 -4.98
C ARG A 499 18.03 -19.54 -4.77
N LYS A 500 18.73 -18.43 -4.98
CA LYS A 500 20.19 -18.35 -4.78
C LYS A 500 20.58 -18.53 -3.32
N VAL A 501 19.85 -17.88 -2.41
CA VAL A 501 20.06 -18.06 -0.97
C VAL A 501 19.85 -19.53 -0.57
N ALA A 502 18.80 -20.17 -1.10
CA ALA A 502 18.54 -21.59 -0.85
C ALA A 502 19.63 -22.51 -1.45
N LEU A 503 20.12 -22.20 -2.65
CA LEU A 503 21.19 -22.93 -3.31
C LEU A 503 22.50 -22.86 -2.53
N GLU A 504 22.88 -21.68 -2.03
CA GLU A 504 24.09 -21.50 -1.20
C GLU A 504 24.04 -22.39 0.05
N LYS A 505 22.91 -22.38 0.77
CA LYS A 505 22.69 -23.26 1.93
C LYS A 505 22.81 -24.76 1.57
N LEU A 506 22.31 -25.17 0.40
CA LEU A 506 22.44 -26.56 -0.06
C LEU A 506 23.88 -26.89 -0.49
N TYR A 507 24.61 -25.96 -1.08
CA TYR A 507 26.01 -26.15 -1.47
C TYR A 507 26.96 -26.21 -0.28
N GLU A 508 26.62 -25.56 0.83
CA GLU A 508 27.35 -25.66 2.10
C GLU A 508 27.13 -27.01 2.79
N SER A 509 25.92 -27.57 2.69
CA SER A 509 25.52 -28.79 3.39
C SER A 509 25.66 -30.08 2.59
N ASN A 510 25.83 -30.01 1.25
CA ASN A 510 25.82 -31.18 0.37
C ASN A 510 26.93 -31.15 -0.70
N SER A 511 27.09 -32.28 -1.39
CA SER A 511 28.03 -32.38 -2.52
C SER A 511 27.63 -31.46 -3.68
N LYS A 512 28.51 -30.53 -4.04
CA LYS A 512 28.24 -29.47 -5.04
C LYS A 512 27.71 -29.99 -6.37
N TRP A 513 28.30 -31.04 -6.94
CA TRP A 513 27.88 -31.57 -8.24
C TRP A 513 26.50 -32.26 -8.17
N LYS A 514 26.19 -32.95 -7.07
CA LYS A 514 24.87 -33.59 -6.88
C LYS A 514 23.78 -32.53 -6.71
N THR A 515 24.05 -31.53 -5.89
CA THR A 515 23.16 -30.38 -5.69
C THR A 515 22.91 -29.66 -7.01
N TYR A 516 23.96 -29.42 -7.80
CA TYR A 516 23.84 -28.80 -9.12
C TYR A 516 22.94 -29.60 -10.07
N LEU A 517 23.20 -30.90 -10.24
CA LEU A 517 22.38 -31.73 -11.13
C LEU A 517 20.92 -31.77 -10.67
N LYS A 518 20.69 -31.90 -9.36
CA LYS A 518 19.34 -31.93 -8.79
C LYS A 518 18.61 -30.60 -8.94
N GLU A 519 19.26 -29.48 -8.66
CA GLU A 519 18.59 -28.18 -8.61
C GLU A 519 18.59 -27.42 -9.93
N SER A 520 19.39 -27.81 -10.93
CA SER A 520 19.50 -27.12 -12.23
C SER A 520 18.22 -27.07 -13.07
N ASN A 521 17.24 -27.94 -12.81
CA ASN A 521 16.04 -28.09 -13.63
C ASN A 521 14.76 -28.19 -12.78
N VAL A 522 13.63 -27.85 -13.39
CA VAL A 522 12.31 -27.83 -12.72
C VAL A 522 11.79 -29.20 -12.30
N PHE A 523 12.31 -30.30 -12.88
CA PHE A 523 11.80 -31.65 -12.63
C PHE A 523 12.38 -32.28 -11.37
N SER A 524 13.64 -31.99 -11.04
CA SER A 524 14.32 -32.55 -9.86
C SER A 524 14.57 -31.53 -8.75
N SER A 525 14.35 -30.23 -9.00
CA SER A 525 14.60 -29.19 -8.01
C SER A 525 13.76 -29.42 -6.74
N SER A 526 14.43 -29.40 -5.60
CA SER A 526 13.76 -29.39 -4.30
C SER A 526 13.43 -27.99 -3.80
N ILE A 527 14.06 -26.97 -4.38
CA ILE A 527 13.80 -25.56 -4.07
C ILE A 527 12.52 -25.09 -4.79
N TYR A 528 12.40 -25.33 -6.10
CA TYR A 528 11.30 -24.80 -6.90
C TYR A 528 10.08 -25.72 -6.89
N ARG A 529 8.90 -25.11 -6.79
CA ARG A 529 7.61 -25.76 -7.04
C ARG A 529 6.96 -25.09 -8.23
N SER A 530 6.42 -25.88 -9.15
CA SER A 530 5.79 -25.36 -10.36
C SER A 530 4.67 -24.38 -10.01
N ASN A 531 4.76 -23.17 -10.56
CA ASN A 531 3.72 -22.15 -10.47
C ASN A 531 3.01 -22.02 -11.84
N PRO A 532 1.66 -22.12 -11.90
CA PRO A 532 0.87 -21.92 -13.12
C PRO A 532 1.02 -20.56 -13.81
N ASP A 533 1.52 -19.56 -13.10
CA ASP A 533 1.75 -18.20 -13.60
C ASP A 533 3.16 -18.00 -14.19
N ASP A 534 4.07 -18.93 -13.92
CA ASP A 534 5.37 -18.96 -14.60
C ASP A 534 5.21 -19.47 -16.04
N SER A 535 5.90 -18.85 -16.99
CA SER A 535 6.03 -19.45 -18.33
C SER A 535 6.75 -20.80 -18.22
N SER A 536 6.44 -21.76 -19.09
CA SER A 536 7.06 -23.10 -19.00
C SER A 536 8.55 -23.08 -19.38
N PHE A 537 9.43 -23.62 -18.55
CA PHE A 537 10.85 -23.79 -18.85
C PHE A 537 11.38 -25.09 -18.22
N VAL A 538 12.58 -25.52 -18.64
CA VAL A 538 13.22 -26.76 -18.14
C VAL A 538 14.35 -26.43 -17.19
N PHE A 539 15.31 -25.61 -17.64
CA PHE A 539 16.52 -25.30 -16.89
C PHE A 539 16.48 -23.89 -16.33
N PHE A 540 16.95 -23.75 -15.09
CA PHE A 540 17.27 -22.46 -14.52
C PHE A 540 18.59 -21.95 -15.11
N THR A 541 18.62 -20.69 -15.51
CA THR A 541 19.78 -20.04 -16.16
C THR A 541 20.48 -19.05 -15.23
N ASP A 542 20.16 -19.16 -13.95
CA ASP A 542 20.24 -18.08 -12.98
C ASP A 542 21.54 -18.09 -12.17
N ASP A 543 22.16 -19.26 -12.06
CA ASP A 543 23.41 -19.57 -11.39
C ASP A 543 24.53 -20.01 -12.37
N VAL A 544 24.24 -20.09 -13.68
CA VAL A 544 25.18 -20.58 -14.69
C VAL A 544 25.43 -19.54 -15.79
N VAL A 545 26.69 -19.29 -16.10
CA VAL A 545 27.11 -18.36 -17.18
C VAL A 545 27.49 -19.14 -18.44
N LEU A 546 28.40 -20.10 -18.34
CA LEU A 546 28.98 -20.80 -19.51
C LEU A 546 27.98 -21.71 -20.23
N LEU A 547 27.16 -22.46 -19.50
CA LEU A 547 26.14 -23.34 -20.08
C LEU A 547 24.82 -22.61 -20.39
N ARG A 548 24.73 -21.30 -20.14
CA ARG A 548 23.50 -20.52 -20.35
C ARG A 548 22.97 -20.63 -21.78
N PRO A 549 23.78 -20.55 -22.85
CA PRO A 549 23.26 -20.74 -24.20
C PRO A 549 22.68 -22.14 -24.43
N VAL A 550 23.29 -23.18 -23.87
CA VAL A 550 22.81 -24.57 -23.97
C VAL A 550 21.46 -24.70 -23.26
N TYR A 551 21.34 -24.16 -22.05
CA TYR A 551 20.07 -24.15 -21.30
C TYR A 551 19.00 -23.32 -22.00
N GLY A 552 19.39 -22.18 -22.61
CA GLY A 552 18.54 -21.35 -23.44
C GLY A 552 17.99 -22.10 -24.65
N ILE A 553 18.82 -22.90 -25.35
CA ILE A 553 18.38 -23.75 -26.48
C ILE A 553 17.35 -24.78 -26.02
N VAL A 554 17.60 -25.46 -24.89
CA VAL A 554 16.66 -26.46 -24.37
C VAL A 554 15.34 -25.80 -23.95
N ASN A 555 15.40 -24.67 -23.25
CA ASN A 555 14.23 -23.89 -22.86
C ASN A 555 13.43 -23.40 -24.09
N LEU A 556 14.13 -22.92 -25.13
CA LEU A 556 13.52 -22.50 -26.39
C LEU A 556 12.81 -23.69 -27.08
N GLY A 557 13.48 -24.84 -27.19
CA GLY A 557 12.88 -26.04 -27.75
C GLY A 557 11.65 -26.51 -26.97
N TRP A 558 11.70 -26.41 -25.63
CA TRP A 558 10.55 -26.68 -24.76
C TRP A 558 9.40 -25.69 -24.98
N GLY A 559 9.72 -24.41 -25.15
CA GLY A 559 8.75 -23.36 -25.48
C GLY A 559 8.06 -23.61 -26.82
N ILE A 560 8.83 -23.94 -27.88
CA ILE A 560 8.30 -24.28 -29.21
C ILE A 560 7.42 -25.54 -29.15
N GLY A 561 7.85 -26.56 -28.42
CA GLY A 561 7.06 -27.78 -28.21
C GLY A 561 5.73 -27.50 -27.53
N ASN A 562 5.74 -26.70 -26.45
CA ASN A 562 4.51 -26.30 -25.76
C ASN A 562 3.62 -25.39 -26.60
N PHE A 563 4.18 -24.48 -27.39
CA PHE A 563 3.43 -23.66 -28.34
C PHE A 563 2.73 -24.54 -29.37
N THR A 564 3.45 -25.48 -29.99
CA THR A 564 2.94 -26.38 -31.03
C THR A 564 1.82 -27.26 -30.48
N LEU A 565 2.04 -27.92 -29.33
CA LEU A 565 1.01 -28.68 -28.65
C LEU A 565 -0.17 -27.79 -28.22
N GLY A 566 0.12 -26.56 -27.80
CA GLY A 566 -0.85 -25.55 -27.43
C GLY A 566 -1.81 -25.20 -28.56
N ILE A 567 -1.35 -25.14 -29.81
CA ILE A 567 -2.22 -24.88 -30.97
C ILE A 567 -3.29 -25.98 -31.07
N PHE A 568 -2.90 -27.24 -30.90
CA PHE A 568 -3.83 -28.37 -30.95
C PHE A 568 -4.73 -28.46 -29.72
N THR A 569 -4.26 -28.00 -28.55
CA THR A 569 -5.08 -27.97 -27.33
C THR A 569 -5.86 -26.66 -27.14
N SER A 570 -5.65 -25.67 -28.02
CA SER A 570 -6.23 -24.32 -27.94
C SER A 570 -7.76 -24.31 -27.80
N PRO A 571 -8.53 -25.19 -28.47
CA PRO A 571 -9.97 -25.27 -28.29
C PRO A 571 -10.40 -25.65 -26.87
N PHE A 572 -9.55 -26.36 -26.14
CA PHE A 572 -9.85 -26.90 -24.81
C PHE A 572 -9.31 -26.03 -23.67
N ASP A 573 -8.20 -25.32 -23.87
CA ASP A 573 -7.53 -24.51 -22.84
C ASP A 573 -7.66 -22.99 -23.07
N LYS A 574 -8.48 -22.59 -24.05
CA LYS A 574 -8.69 -21.19 -24.48
C LYS A 574 -7.38 -20.50 -24.89
N GLY A 575 -6.43 -21.26 -25.43
CA GLY A 575 -5.14 -20.75 -25.91
C GLY A 575 -4.12 -20.46 -24.79
N LYS A 576 -4.37 -20.88 -23.54
CA LYS A 576 -3.44 -20.64 -22.42
C LYS A 576 -2.06 -21.23 -22.70
N ARG A 577 -1.99 -22.47 -23.22
CA ARG A 577 -0.71 -23.12 -23.51
C ARG A 577 0.04 -22.50 -24.69
N VAL A 578 -0.69 -21.96 -25.66
CA VAL A 578 -0.12 -21.18 -26.77
C VAL A 578 0.58 -19.95 -26.22
N MET A 579 -0.10 -19.16 -25.38
CA MET A 579 0.46 -17.96 -24.76
C MET A 579 1.68 -18.29 -23.88
N ASN A 580 1.59 -19.35 -23.06
CA ASN A 580 2.70 -19.80 -22.23
C ASN A 580 3.92 -20.25 -23.06
N GLY A 581 3.69 -20.96 -24.18
CA GLY A 581 4.73 -21.35 -25.13
C GLY A 581 5.40 -20.15 -25.80
N LEU A 582 4.61 -19.17 -26.25
CA LEU A 582 5.12 -17.92 -26.82
C LEU A 582 5.98 -17.13 -25.83
N ASN A 583 5.51 -16.96 -24.59
CA ASN A 583 6.28 -16.31 -23.54
C ASN A 583 7.60 -17.06 -23.27
N SER A 584 7.55 -18.39 -23.16
CA SER A 584 8.74 -19.22 -22.97
C SER A 584 9.77 -19.06 -24.10
N VAL A 585 9.32 -19.04 -25.36
CA VAL A 585 10.16 -18.76 -26.52
C VAL A 585 10.79 -17.38 -26.41
N PHE A 586 9.95 -16.35 -26.23
CA PHE A 586 10.39 -14.95 -26.18
C PHE A 586 11.45 -14.71 -25.10
N PHE A 587 11.24 -15.23 -23.89
CA PHE A 587 12.15 -15.03 -22.77
C PHE A 587 13.38 -15.96 -22.76
N SER A 588 13.42 -16.98 -23.63
CA SER A 588 14.60 -17.85 -23.78
C SER A 588 15.55 -17.36 -24.88
N LEU A 589 15.10 -16.51 -25.80
CA LEU A 589 15.96 -15.95 -26.86
C LEU A 589 17.16 -15.15 -26.31
N PRO A 590 17.01 -14.28 -25.28
CA PRO A 590 18.14 -13.53 -24.74
C PRO A 590 19.19 -14.43 -24.04
N GLU A 591 18.79 -15.62 -23.56
CA GLU A 591 19.70 -16.57 -22.92
C GLU A 591 20.73 -17.15 -23.90
N LEU A 592 20.42 -17.14 -25.21
CA LEU A 592 21.33 -17.58 -26.27
C LEU A 592 22.56 -16.67 -26.42
N VAL A 593 22.42 -15.40 -26.03
CA VAL A 593 23.49 -14.39 -26.08
C VAL A 593 23.95 -13.99 -24.68
N PHE A 594 23.90 -14.93 -23.73
CA PHE A 594 24.32 -14.77 -22.33
C PHE A 594 23.53 -13.74 -21.52
N PHE A 595 22.39 -13.23 -21.99
CA PHE A 595 21.54 -12.38 -21.17
C PHE A 595 20.63 -13.23 -20.28
N ASN A 596 20.63 -12.96 -18.97
CA ASN A 596 19.83 -13.75 -18.03
C ASN A 596 18.46 -13.10 -17.83
N ILE A 597 17.40 -13.85 -18.14
CA ILE A 597 16.04 -13.50 -17.73
C ILE A 597 15.62 -14.50 -16.67
N ARG A 598 15.33 -14.00 -15.46
CA ARG A 598 14.93 -14.86 -14.35
C ARG A 598 13.65 -15.60 -14.69
N LYS A 599 13.57 -16.84 -14.19
CA LYS A 599 12.43 -17.73 -14.34
C LYS A 599 12.10 -18.35 -12.99
N GLY A 600 10.81 -18.54 -12.73
CA GLY A 600 10.34 -19.14 -11.49
C GLY A 600 10.02 -18.10 -10.42
N THR A 601 8.80 -18.13 -9.89
CA THR A 601 8.33 -17.34 -8.75
C THR A 601 8.13 -18.21 -7.51
N PHE A 602 8.13 -17.61 -6.32
CA PHE A 602 8.08 -18.30 -5.02
C PHE A 602 7.00 -17.73 -4.10
N PRO A 603 5.71 -17.87 -4.46
CA PRO A 603 4.59 -17.34 -3.67
C PRO A 603 4.49 -17.91 -2.23
N GLY A 604 4.99 -19.12 -1.99
CA GLY A 604 5.02 -19.73 -0.65
C GLY A 604 6.30 -19.45 0.16
N ALA A 605 7.23 -18.66 -0.34
CA ALA A 605 8.46 -18.34 0.39
C ALA A 605 8.19 -17.32 1.51
N LYS A 606 8.73 -17.57 2.70
CA LYS A 606 8.70 -16.63 3.81
C LYS A 606 9.70 -15.49 3.57
N PRO A 607 9.41 -14.26 4.03
CA PRO A 607 10.38 -13.18 4.00
C PRO A 607 11.65 -13.59 4.77
N ASN A 608 12.81 -13.32 4.19
CA ASN A 608 14.06 -13.36 4.94
C ASN A 608 14.04 -12.20 5.91
N ARG A 609 13.48 -12.37 7.11
CA ARG A 609 13.79 -11.48 8.22
C ARG A 609 15.29 -11.62 8.44
N SER A 610 16.07 -10.62 8.03
CA SER A 610 17.42 -10.50 8.55
C SER A 610 17.25 -10.46 10.06
N GLU A 611 17.82 -11.44 10.76
CA GLU A 611 18.03 -11.32 12.19
C GLU A 611 18.90 -10.07 12.37
N ARG A 612 18.26 -8.91 12.58
CA ARG A 612 18.91 -7.81 13.28
C ARG A 612 19.23 -8.40 14.64
N LYS A 613 20.45 -8.92 14.78
CA LYS A 613 21.09 -9.04 16.07
C LYS A 613 21.00 -7.66 16.68
N LEU A 614 20.02 -7.49 17.58
CA LEU A 614 20.14 -6.55 18.69
C LEU A 614 21.42 -6.97 19.41
N GLU A 615 22.56 -6.44 18.96
CA GLU A 615 23.70 -6.34 19.83
C GLU A 615 23.24 -5.48 20.99
N SER A 616 23.01 -6.15 22.12
CA SER A 616 22.81 -5.51 23.40
C SER A 616 24.01 -4.59 23.62
N GLN A 617 23.79 -3.28 23.47
CA GLN A 617 24.65 -2.31 24.13
C GLN A 617 24.50 -2.58 25.63
N LYS A 618 25.54 -3.20 26.20
CA LYS A 618 25.81 -3.21 27.63
C LYS A 618 26.57 -1.96 28.00
#